data_AF-A0A9W9WSH4-F1
#
_entry.id   AF-A0A9W9WSH4-F1
#
_cell.length_a   1.000
_cell.length_b   1.000
_cell.length_c   1.000
_cell.angle_alpha   90.00
_cell.angle_beta   90.00
_cell.angle_gamma   90.00
#
_symmetry.space_group_name_H-M   'P 1'
#
loop_
_entity.id
_entity.type
_entity.pdbx_description
1 polymer ?
#
loop_
_entity_poly.entity_id
_entity_poly.type
_entity_poly.pdbx_seq_one_letter_code
_entity_poly.pdbx_strand_id
1 'polypeptide(L)'
;MDNASFYRSKRIEQLCFDKGVKLVYLPPYSPDLNPIEEFFAELKAFIRRHWQSYAENPDQGFDYFLDWCVDKVGAKKQSARGHFKNAGIDIEDL
;
A
#
# COMPACT_ATOMS: atom_id res chain seq x y z
N MET A 1 6.34 -8.56 1.84
CA MET A 1 5.38 -9.16 2.78
C MET A 1 5.96 -9.07 4.18
N ASP A 2 5.26 -8.45 5.12
CA ASP A 2 5.72 -8.42 6.51
C ASP A 2 5.72 -9.84 7.14
N ASN A 3 6.22 -9.94 8.37
CA ASN A 3 6.41 -11.21 9.06
C ASN A 3 5.22 -11.66 9.92
N ALA A 4 4.00 -11.13 9.70
CA ALA A 4 2.83 -11.62 10.42
C ALA A 4 2.67 -13.13 10.22
N SER A 5 2.40 -13.84 11.31
CA SER A 5 2.48 -15.31 11.37
C SER A 5 1.58 -16.03 10.37
N PHE A 6 0.45 -15.42 10.02
CA PHE A 6 -0.51 -15.98 9.07
C PHE A 6 -0.04 -15.92 7.61
N TYR A 7 0.92 -15.06 7.26
CA TYR A 7 1.45 -14.95 5.89
C TYR A 7 2.36 -16.11 5.49
N ARG A 8 2.93 -16.84 6.47
CA ARG A 8 3.85 -17.97 6.22
C ARG A 8 3.16 -19.33 6.16
N SER A 9 1.86 -19.37 5.85
CA SER A 9 1.17 -20.64 5.67
C SER A 9 1.48 -21.23 4.29
N LYS A 10 1.72 -22.55 4.22
CA LYS A 10 1.92 -23.27 2.94
C LYS A 10 0.79 -23.02 1.94
N ARG A 11 -0.43 -22.81 2.44
CA ARG A 11 -1.59 -22.48 1.62
C ARG A 11 -1.42 -21.15 0.89
N ILE A 12 -0.96 -20.10 1.57
CA ILE A 12 -0.74 -18.79 0.94
C ILE A 12 0.40 -18.88 -0.07
N GLU A 13 1.49 -19.57 0.29
CA GLU A 13 2.63 -19.76 -0.63
C GLU A 13 2.21 -20.45 -1.92
N GLN A 14 1.41 -21.53 -1.83
CA GLN A 14 0.89 -22.23 -3.00
C GLN A 14 -0.04 -21.35 -3.84
N LEU A 15 -0.97 -20.62 -3.20
CA LEU A 15 -1.89 -19.72 -3.91
C LEU A 15 -1.15 -18.61 -4.66
N CYS A 16 -0.10 -18.06 -4.08
CA CYS A 16 0.74 -17.06 -4.75
C CYS A 16 1.50 -17.69 -5.93
N PHE A 17 2.11 -18.86 -5.72
CA PHE A 17 2.82 -19.58 -6.77
C PHE A 17 1.91 -19.89 -7.97
N ASP A 18 0.72 -20.42 -7.73
CA ASP A 18 -0.27 -20.77 -8.77
C ASP A 18 -0.74 -19.55 -9.58
N LYS A 19 -0.59 -18.34 -9.02
CA LYS A 19 -0.92 -17.06 -9.67
C LYS A 19 0.30 -16.36 -10.29
N GLY A 20 1.48 -16.98 -10.25
CA GLY A 20 2.73 -16.35 -10.72
C GLY A 20 3.20 -15.19 -9.84
N VAL A 21 2.72 -15.10 -8.61
CA VAL A 21 3.10 -14.07 -7.64
C VAL A 21 4.33 -14.53 -6.87
N LYS A 22 5.43 -13.76 -6.98
CA LYS A 22 6.64 -13.98 -6.19
C LYS A 22 6.47 -13.38 -4.80
N LEU A 23 6.44 -14.23 -3.78
CA LEU A 23 6.46 -13.78 -2.38
C LEU A 23 7.88 -13.38 -1.95
N VAL A 24 8.02 -12.13 -1.51
CA VAL A 24 9.24 -11.60 -0.90
C VAL A 24 8.95 -11.24 0.55
N TYR A 25 9.57 -11.94 1.48
CA TYR A 25 9.43 -11.69 2.91
C TYR A 25 10.48 -10.69 3.38
N LEU A 26 10.08 -9.78 4.26
CA LEU A 26 10.98 -8.78 4.83
C LEU A 26 11.81 -9.36 5.98
N PRO A 27 13.00 -8.82 6.27
CA PRO A 27 13.69 -9.09 7.52
C PRO A 27 12.84 -8.66 8.74
N PRO A 28 13.06 -9.25 9.92
CA PRO A 28 12.37 -8.84 11.14
C PRO A 28 12.59 -7.35 11.45
N TYR A 29 11.51 -6.65 11.84
CA TYR A 29 11.53 -5.24 12.22
C TYR A 29 12.08 -4.29 11.13
N SER A 30 11.89 -4.62 9.86
CA SER A 30 12.27 -3.77 8.72
C SER A 30 11.06 -3.19 7.99
N PRO A 31 10.25 -2.33 8.63
CA PRO A 31 9.11 -1.67 7.98
C PRO A 31 9.56 -0.70 6.87
N ASP A 32 10.78 -0.18 6.96
CA ASP A 32 11.43 0.64 5.93
C ASP A 32 11.57 -0.09 4.58
N LEU A 33 11.65 -1.42 4.61
CA LEU A 33 11.69 -2.25 3.40
C LEU A 33 10.30 -2.64 2.88
N ASN A 34 9.22 -2.11 3.47
CA ASN A 34 7.86 -2.35 3.03
C ASN A 34 7.32 -1.13 2.24
N PRO A 35 7.17 -1.20 0.90
CA PRO A 35 6.80 -0.04 0.10
C PRO A 35 5.40 0.53 0.45
N ILE A 36 4.51 -0.28 1.04
CA ILE A 36 3.18 0.20 1.45
C ILE A 36 3.24 1.21 2.60
N GLU A 37 4.32 1.24 3.39
CA GLU A 37 4.46 2.19 4.50
C GLU A 37 4.59 3.63 3.98
N GLU A 38 5.34 3.84 2.90
CA GLU A 38 5.42 5.15 2.24
C GLU A 38 4.08 5.54 1.62
N PHE A 39 3.37 4.60 1.00
CA PHE A 39 2.01 4.83 0.51
C PHE A 39 1.06 5.26 1.64
N PHE A 40 1.09 4.58 2.79
CA PHE A 40 0.28 4.97 3.94
C PHE A 40 0.68 6.34 4.50
N ALA A 41 1.97 6.70 4.47
CA ALA A 41 2.42 8.04 4.87
C ALA A 41 1.81 9.11 3.96
N GLU A 42 1.84 8.90 2.63
CA GLU A 42 1.21 9.79 1.66
C GLU A 42 -0.31 9.86 1.82
N LEU A 43 -0.98 8.71 1.99
CA LEU A 43 -2.42 8.63 2.17
C LEU A 43 -2.87 9.39 3.41
N LYS A 44 -2.21 9.16 4.55
CA LYS A 44 -2.49 9.89 5.79
C LYS A 44 -2.27 11.40 5.62
N ALA A 45 -1.23 11.81 4.89
CA ALA A 45 -0.98 13.22 4.61
C ALA A 45 -2.07 13.84 3.73
N PHE A 46 -2.54 13.10 2.72
CA PHE A 46 -3.62 13.52 1.85
C PHE A 46 -4.94 13.65 2.61
N ILE A 47 -5.32 12.63 3.40
CA ILE A 47 -6.51 12.67 4.25
C ILE A 47 -6.51 13.89 5.16
N ARG A 48 -5.39 14.19 5.84
CA ARG A 48 -5.29 15.38 6.72
C ARG A 48 -5.51 16.69 5.97
N ARG A 49 -4.97 16.82 4.76
CA ARG A 49 -5.12 18.04 3.94
C ARG A 49 -6.55 18.22 3.41
N HIS A 50 -7.24 17.11 3.17
CA HIS A 50 -8.58 17.10 2.57
C HIS A 50 -9.70 16.78 3.56
N TRP A 51 -9.40 16.68 4.86
CA TRP A 51 -10.39 16.37 5.89
C TRP A 51 -11.63 17.26 5.83
N GLN A 52 -11.42 18.54 5.52
CA GLN A 52 -12.50 19.52 5.43
C GLN A 52 -13.58 19.13 4.39
N SER A 53 -13.22 18.49 3.27
CA SER A 53 -14.21 18.07 2.26
C SER A 53 -15.14 16.96 2.75
N TYR A 54 -14.70 16.16 3.72
CA TYR A 54 -15.57 15.22 4.42
C TYR A 54 -16.38 15.92 5.50
N ALA A 55 -15.74 16.78 6.30
CA ALA A 55 -16.39 17.48 7.41
C ALA A 55 -17.57 18.38 6.96
N GLU A 56 -17.51 18.93 5.75
CA GLU A 56 -18.56 19.76 5.17
C GLU A 56 -19.77 18.97 4.66
N ASN A 57 -19.61 17.68 4.36
CA ASN A 57 -20.69 16.82 3.88
C ASN A 57 -20.48 15.38 4.38
N PRO A 58 -20.67 15.10 5.68
CA PRO A 58 -20.46 13.77 6.24
C PRO A 58 -21.47 12.74 5.73
N ASP A 59 -22.65 13.20 5.28
CA ASP A 59 -23.73 12.34 4.77
C ASP A 59 -23.36 11.62 3.47
N GLN A 60 -22.31 12.07 2.77
CA GLN A 60 -21.76 11.36 1.60
C GLN A 60 -21.15 9.99 1.94
N GLY A 61 -20.89 9.72 3.23
CA GLY A 61 -20.22 8.52 3.69
C GLY A 61 -18.71 8.67 3.82
N PHE A 62 -18.14 8.12 4.89
CA PHE A 62 -16.69 8.12 5.12
C PHE A 62 -15.96 7.20 4.14
N ASP A 63 -16.61 6.11 3.73
CA ASP A 63 -16.15 5.20 2.69
C ASP A 63 -15.95 5.92 1.36
N TYR A 64 -16.91 6.73 0.90
CA TYR A 64 -16.76 7.51 -0.33
C TYR A 64 -15.56 8.47 -0.28
N PHE A 65 -15.37 9.14 0.86
CA PHE A 65 -14.21 10.00 1.08
C PHE A 65 -12.89 9.21 1.07
N LEU A 66 -12.85 8.05 1.72
CA LEU A 66 -11.67 7.20 1.74
C LEU A 66 -11.33 6.64 0.37
N ASP A 67 -12.32 6.15 -0.39
CA ASP A 67 -12.12 5.64 -1.75
C ASP A 67 -11.54 6.73 -2.65
N TRP A 68 -12.11 7.94 -2.61
CA TRP A 68 -11.56 9.08 -3.32
C TRP A 68 -10.11 9.39 -2.90
N CYS A 69 -9.80 9.34 -1.60
CA CYS A 69 -8.44 9.55 -1.11
C CYS A 69 -7.46 8.48 -1.63
N VAL A 70 -7.86 7.20 -1.59
CA VAL A 70 -7.07 6.07 -2.09
C VAL A 70 -6.85 6.20 -3.60
N ASP A 71 -7.88 6.55 -4.37
CA ASP A 71 -7.78 6.76 -5.82
C ASP A 71 -6.82 7.89 -6.16
N LYS A 72 -6.92 9.05 -5.49
CA LYS A 72 -6.06 10.20 -5.77
C LYS A 72 -4.59 9.94 -5.43
N VAL A 73 -4.32 9.22 -4.36
CA VAL A 73 -2.94 8.89 -3.97
C VAL A 73 -2.41 7.73 -4.83
N GLY A 74 -3.22 6.68 -5.03
CA GLY A 74 -2.87 5.49 -5.81
C GLY A 74 -2.65 5.76 -7.31
N ALA A 75 -3.29 6.79 -7.88
CA ALA A 75 -3.07 7.18 -9.26
C ALA A 75 -1.64 7.70 -9.56
N LYS A 76 -0.84 8.05 -8.53
CA LYS A 76 0.50 8.62 -8.68
C LYS A 76 1.55 7.56 -8.96
N LYS A 77 1.59 7.05 -10.20
CA LYS A 77 2.52 5.98 -10.62
C LYS A 77 4.00 6.25 -10.31
N GLN A 78 4.45 7.51 -10.39
CA GLN A 78 5.83 7.88 -10.06
C GLN A 78 6.15 7.73 -8.57
N SER A 79 5.20 8.06 -7.70
CA SER A 79 5.32 7.90 -6.26
C SER A 79 5.37 6.41 -5.92
N ALA A 80 4.46 5.59 -6.47
CA ALA A 80 4.48 4.14 -6.31
C ALA A 80 5.83 3.54 -6.73
N ARG A 81 6.35 3.89 -7.91
CA ARG A 81 7.70 3.45 -8.35
C ARG A 81 8.80 3.85 -7.36
N GLY A 82 8.72 5.06 -6.81
CA GLY A 82 9.62 5.55 -5.76
C GLY A 82 9.56 4.68 -4.50
N HIS A 83 8.36 4.33 -4.02
CA HIS A 83 8.17 3.51 -2.82
C HIS A 83 8.83 2.14 -2.97
N PHE A 84 8.62 1.46 -4.10
CA PHE A 84 9.26 0.16 -4.37
C PHE A 84 10.78 0.28 -4.47
N LYS A 85 11.27 1.31 -5.17
CA LYS A 85 12.72 1.57 -5.26
C LYS A 85 13.35 1.82 -3.90
N ASN A 86 12.72 2.61 -3.03
CA ASN A 86 13.21 2.89 -1.68
C ASN A 86 13.23 1.63 -0.80
N ALA A 87 12.28 0.72 -1.03
CA ALA A 87 12.25 -0.61 -0.42
C ALA A 87 13.28 -1.60 -1.01
N GLY A 88 14.12 -1.17 -1.96
CA GLY A 88 15.11 -2.02 -2.63
C GLY A 88 14.53 -3.00 -3.65
N ILE A 89 13.32 -2.73 -4.16
CA ILE A 89 12.63 -3.55 -5.15
C ILE A 89 12.65 -2.81 -6.49
N ASP A 90 13.45 -3.29 -7.43
CA ASP A 90 13.40 -2.83 -8.81
C ASP A 90 12.21 -3.45 -9.53
N ILE A 91 11.32 -2.59 -10.03
CA ILE A 91 10.23 -2.99 -10.92
C ILE A 91 10.74 -2.74 -12.33
N GLU A 92 11.03 -3.82 -13.06
CA GLU A 92 11.28 -3.74 -14.49
C GLU A 92 9.99 -3.28 -15.19
N ASP A 93 10.11 -2.33 -16.12
CA ASP A 93 8.98 -1.95 -16.98
C ASP A 93 8.69 -3.13 -17.92
N LEU A 94 7.57 -3.82 -17.66
CA LEU A 94 7.00 -4.85 -18.55
C LEU A 94 6.47 -4.24 -19.85
#